data_AF-A0A923WYF7-F1
#
_entry.id   AF-A0A923WYF7-F1
#
_cell.length_a   1.000
_cell.length_b   1.000
_cell.length_c   1.000
_cell.angle_alpha   90.00
_cell.angle_beta   90.00
_cell.angle_gamma   90.00
#
_symmetry.space_group_name_H-M   'P 1'
#
loop_
_entity.id
_entity.type
_entity.pdbx_description
1 polymer ?
#
loop_
_entity_poly.entity_id
_entity_poly.type
_entity_poly.pdbx_seq_one_letter_code
_entity_poly.pdbx_strand_id
1 'polypeptide(L)'
;MLSDHHHRLEAKARSLLESAGGADTRALGVCWNGLEAELLDHMAAEEDVILPRYSAYAPADACRIRGEHARIRELLGSTGVDLELHQVRLARLRRLVDELEAHSASEDRAMYPWAADHVGLVGERLLFARIRHSVGR
;
A
#
# COMPACT_ATOMS: atom_id res chain seq x y z
N MET A 1 -3.38 -5.03 -13.84
CA MET A 1 -3.32 -6.20 -12.95
C MET A 1 -2.90 -5.74 -11.56
N LEU A 2 -3.02 -6.57 -10.51
CA LEU A 2 -2.82 -6.12 -9.12
C LEU A 2 -1.37 -5.71 -8.87
N SER A 3 -0.44 -6.48 -9.44
CA SER A 3 0.97 -6.13 -9.52
C SER A 3 1.22 -4.77 -10.21
N ASP A 4 0.45 -4.37 -11.24
CA ASP A 4 0.59 -3.02 -11.84
C ASP A 4 0.16 -1.90 -10.88
N HIS A 5 -0.77 -2.17 -9.96
CA HIS A 5 -1.20 -1.20 -8.96
C HIS A 5 -0.14 -1.03 -7.87
N HIS A 6 0.46 -2.11 -7.38
CA HIS A 6 1.61 -2.05 -6.46
C HIS A 6 2.77 -1.26 -7.04
N HIS A 7 3.20 -1.57 -8.28
CA HIS A 7 4.29 -0.84 -8.93
C HIS A 7 4.01 0.66 -9.02
N ARG A 8 2.74 1.06 -9.22
CA ARG A 8 2.35 2.48 -9.21
C ARG A 8 2.43 3.10 -7.83
N LEU A 9 2.04 2.40 -6.77
CA LEU A 9 2.13 2.88 -5.39
C LEU A 9 3.59 3.03 -4.94
N GLU A 10 4.43 2.03 -5.24
CA GLU A 10 5.86 2.09 -4.99
C GLU A 10 6.53 3.26 -5.73
N ALA A 11 6.22 3.44 -7.02
CA ALA A 11 6.74 4.55 -7.80
C ALA A 11 6.35 5.92 -7.22
N LYS A 12 5.11 6.06 -6.72
CA LYS A 12 4.66 7.26 -6.01
C LYS A 12 5.43 7.50 -4.71
N ALA A 13 5.63 6.46 -3.91
CA ALA A 13 6.39 6.54 -2.67
C ALA A 13 7.86 6.93 -2.92
N ARG A 14 8.50 6.34 -3.94
CA ARG A 14 9.87 6.70 -4.36
C ARG A 14 9.94 8.15 -4.85
N SER A 15 8.99 8.59 -5.68
CA SER A 15 8.94 9.97 -6.17
C SER A 15 8.76 10.99 -5.04
N LEU A 16 7.95 10.67 -4.02
CA LEU A 16 7.80 11.47 -2.81
C LEU A 16 9.13 11.58 -2.04
N LEU A 17 9.85 10.48 -1.88
CA LEU A 17 11.15 10.46 -1.22
C LEU A 17 12.21 11.28 -1.96
N GLU A 18 12.24 11.18 -3.30
CA GLU A 18 13.15 11.99 -4.13
C GLU A 18 12.84 13.49 -4.03
N SER A 19 11.56 13.84 -3.93
CA SER A 19 11.09 15.23 -3.86
C SER A 19 11.30 15.85 -2.47
N ALA A 20 11.30 15.04 -1.41
CA ALA A 20 11.33 15.52 -0.02
C ALA A 20 12.59 16.34 0.34
N GLY A 21 13.68 16.23 -0.42
CA GLY A 21 14.92 16.98 -0.18
C GLY A 21 14.94 18.44 -0.66
N GLY A 22 13.95 18.88 -1.45
CA GLY A 22 13.95 20.24 -2.01
C GLY A 22 12.62 20.74 -2.56
N ALA A 23 11.53 19.97 -2.43
CA ALA A 23 10.21 20.36 -2.92
C ALA A 23 9.47 21.32 -1.98
N ASP A 24 8.52 22.05 -2.57
CA ASP A 24 7.51 22.82 -1.82
C ASP A 24 6.72 21.86 -0.92
N THR A 25 6.67 22.17 0.39
CA THR A 25 5.99 21.32 1.37
C THR A 25 4.50 21.17 1.08
N ARG A 26 3.86 22.16 0.44
CA ARG A 26 2.46 22.03 0.03
C ARG A 26 2.30 21.00 -1.09
N ALA A 27 3.21 20.99 -2.07
CA ALA A 27 3.20 19.99 -3.13
C ALA A 27 3.46 18.59 -2.58
N LEU A 28 4.40 18.46 -1.62
CA LEU A 28 4.65 17.20 -0.91
C LEU A 28 3.40 16.70 -0.17
N GLY A 29 2.65 17.59 0.50
CA GLY A 29 1.41 17.24 1.18
C GLY A 29 0.33 16.70 0.23
N VAL A 30 0.16 17.31 -0.95
CA VAL A 30 -0.80 16.82 -1.96
C VAL A 30 -0.42 15.43 -2.47
N CYS A 31 0.86 15.23 -2.80
CA CYS A 31 1.36 13.92 -3.24
C CYS A 31 1.22 12.87 -2.13
N TRP A 32 1.49 13.25 -0.87
CA TRP A 32 1.34 12.38 0.29
C TRP A 32 -0.10 11.93 0.49
N ASN A 33 -1.06 12.85 0.55
CA ASN A 33 -2.47 12.51 0.80
C ASN A 33 -3.00 11.54 -0.27
N GLY A 34 -2.59 11.73 -1.53
CA GLY A 34 -2.95 10.82 -2.62
C GLY A 34 -2.32 9.43 -2.47
N LEU A 35 -1.05 9.34 -2.04
CA LEU A 35 -0.41 8.05 -1.76
C LEU A 35 -1.06 7.34 -0.58
N GLU A 36 -1.27 8.05 0.52
CA GLU A 36 -1.83 7.52 1.77
C GLU A 36 -3.22 6.95 1.54
N ALA A 37 -4.12 7.71 0.89
CA ALA A 37 -5.46 7.25 0.58
C ALA A 37 -5.44 5.97 -0.27
N GLU A 38 -4.66 5.95 -1.36
CA GLU A 38 -4.59 4.77 -2.22
C GLU A 38 -4.00 3.54 -1.52
N LEU A 39 -2.99 3.70 -0.66
CA LEU A 39 -2.42 2.60 0.13
C LEU A 39 -3.41 2.04 1.15
N LEU A 40 -4.16 2.91 1.84
CA LEU A 40 -5.16 2.48 2.81
C LEU A 40 -6.29 1.69 2.13
N ASP A 41 -6.77 2.16 0.98
CA ASP A 41 -7.82 1.48 0.23
C ASP A 41 -7.35 0.16 -0.37
N HIS A 42 -6.10 0.11 -0.83
CA HIS A 42 -5.47 -1.11 -1.30
C HIS A 42 -5.46 -2.20 -0.21
N MET A 43 -4.87 -1.90 0.96
CA MET A 43 -4.81 -2.86 2.07
C MET A 43 -6.20 -3.26 2.56
N ALA A 44 -7.15 -2.31 2.60
CA ALA A 44 -8.54 -2.60 2.99
C ALA A 44 -9.21 -3.56 2.00
N ALA A 45 -8.98 -3.41 0.69
CA ALA A 45 -9.54 -4.30 -0.31
C ALA A 45 -9.01 -5.74 -0.15
N GLU A 46 -7.72 -5.90 0.15
CA GLU A 46 -7.12 -7.22 0.39
C GLU A 46 -7.63 -7.86 1.68
N GLU A 47 -7.72 -7.08 2.75
CA GLU A 47 -8.26 -7.49 4.05
C GLU A 47 -9.73 -7.91 3.98
N ASP A 48 -10.52 -7.26 3.13
CA ASP A 48 -11.94 -7.55 2.97
C ASP A 48 -12.21 -8.74 2.03
N VAL A 49 -11.39 -8.93 1.00
CA VAL A 49 -11.72 -9.82 -0.13
C VAL A 49 -10.84 -11.07 -0.18
N ILE A 50 -9.53 -10.91 -0.01
CA ILE A 50 -8.54 -11.99 -0.24
C ILE A 50 -8.18 -12.65 1.09
N LEU A 51 -7.70 -11.87 2.06
CA LEU A 51 -7.17 -12.36 3.32
C LEU A 51 -8.14 -13.24 4.13
N PRO A 52 -9.47 -13.04 4.14
CA PRO A 52 -10.37 -13.93 4.87
C PRO A 52 -10.30 -15.37 4.35
N ARG A 53 -10.31 -15.55 3.03
CA ARG A 53 -10.21 -16.87 2.41
C ARG A 53 -8.77 -17.39 2.42
N TYR A 54 -7.79 -16.52 2.17
CA TYR A 54 -6.38 -16.90 2.19
C TYR A 54 -5.94 -17.40 3.57
N SER A 55 -6.48 -16.81 4.65
CA SER A 55 -6.16 -17.23 6.02
C SER A 55 -6.61 -18.66 6.35
N ALA A 56 -7.64 -19.19 5.66
CA ALA A 56 -8.04 -20.58 5.80
C ALA A 56 -7.08 -21.55 5.09
N TYR A 57 -6.37 -21.07 4.07
CA TYR A 57 -5.38 -21.84 3.31
C TYR A 57 -3.97 -21.75 3.90
N ALA A 58 -3.50 -20.53 4.19
CA ALA A 58 -2.16 -20.23 4.69
C ALA A 58 -2.22 -19.24 5.88
N PRO A 59 -2.62 -19.71 7.09
CA PRO A 59 -2.89 -18.83 8.24
C PRO A 59 -1.66 -18.05 8.72
N ALA A 60 -0.49 -18.69 8.71
CA ALA A 60 0.76 -18.03 9.11
C ALA A 60 1.13 -16.88 8.15
N ASP A 61 0.91 -17.10 6.85
CA ASP A 61 1.24 -16.10 5.84
C ASP A 61 0.25 -14.94 5.85
N ALA A 62 -1.05 -15.22 5.98
CA ALA A 62 -2.07 -14.19 6.19
C ALA A 62 -1.83 -13.37 7.48
N CYS A 63 -1.33 -14.00 8.55
CA CYS A 63 -0.97 -13.28 9.77
C CYS A 63 0.23 -12.34 9.55
N ARG A 64 1.21 -12.78 8.76
CA ARG A 64 2.38 -11.98 8.41
C ARG A 64 2.00 -10.75 7.58
N ILE A 65 1.17 -10.93 6.54
CA ILE A 65 0.66 -9.84 5.70
C ILE A 65 -0.11 -8.80 6.53
N ARG A 66 -1.00 -9.23 7.43
CA ARG A 66 -1.67 -8.30 8.37
C ARG A 66 -0.68 -7.53 9.25
N GLY A 67 0.40 -8.18 9.67
CA GLY A 67 1.48 -7.54 10.42
C GLY A 67 2.23 -6.49 9.59
N GLU A 68 2.46 -6.75 8.30
CA GLU A 68 3.01 -5.79 7.34
C GLU A 68 2.09 -4.58 7.18
N HIS A 69 0.79 -4.80 6.95
CA HIS A 69 -0.19 -3.72 6.85
C HIS A 69 -0.21 -2.84 8.11
N ALA A 70 -0.15 -3.45 9.30
CA ALA A 70 -0.11 -2.71 10.54
C ALA A 70 1.12 -1.77 10.63
N ARG A 71 2.31 -2.27 10.24
CA ARG A 71 3.53 -1.45 10.20
C ARG A 71 3.46 -0.34 9.15
N ILE A 72 2.92 -0.63 7.97
CA ILE A 72 2.73 0.36 6.91
C ILE A 72 1.78 1.47 7.41
N ARG A 73 0.65 1.13 8.03
CA ARG A 73 -0.29 2.11 8.60
C ARG A 73 0.35 2.99 9.67
N GLU A 74 1.18 2.42 10.54
CA GLU A 74 1.91 3.19 11.56
C GLU A 74 2.91 4.18 10.91
N LEU A 75 3.62 3.75 9.87
CA LEU A 75 4.52 4.60 9.11
C LEU A 75 3.77 5.70 8.34
N LEU A 76 2.61 5.39 7.77
CA LEU A 76 1.74 6.39 7.12
C LEU A 76 1.34 7.47 8.12
N GLY A 77 0.68 7.09 9.23
CA GLY A 77 0.23 8.07 10.22
C GLY A 77 1.37 8.91 10.80
N SER A 78 2.50 8.28 11.10
CA SER A 78 3.68 9.00 11.60
C SER A 78 4.28 9.95 10.56
N THR A 79 4.27 9.59 9.29
CA THR A 79 4.81 10.44 8.21
C THR A 79 3.86 11.59 7.88
N GLY A 80 2.54 11.37 7.92
CA GLY A 80 1.54 12.42 7.79
C GLY A 80 1.73 13.52 8.84
N VAL A 81 1.92 13.13 10.10
CA VAL A 81 2.23 14.09 11.19
C VAL A 81 3.54 14.86 10.92
N ASP A 82 4.60 14.19 10.50
CA ASP A 82 5.87 14.87 10.18
C ASP A 82 5.71 15.87 9.01
N LEU A 83 4.86 15.56 8.02
CA LEU A 83 4.56 16.44 6.89
C LEU A 83 3.75 17.67 7.31
N GLU A 84 2.72 17.50 8.14
CA GLU A 84 1.93 18.60 8.70
C GLU A 84 2.78 19.58 9.52
N LEU A 85 3.81 19.05 10.20
CA LEU A 85 4.75 19.83 10.98
C LEU A 85 5.89 20.44 10.15
N HIS A 86 5.92 20.23 8.82
CA HIS A 86 7.03 20.61 7.94
C HIS A 86 8.39 20.04 8.38
N GLN A 87 8.38 18.88 9.05
CA GLN A 87 9.55 18.20 9.60
C GLN A 87 9.74 16.82 8.97
N VAL A 88 9.62 16.76 7.64
CA VAL A 88 9.76 15.51 6.89
C VAL A 88 11.11 14.85 7.16
N ARG A 89 11.08 13.67 7.77
CA ARG A 89 12.28 12.86 7.99
C ARG A 89 12.49 11.91 6.82
N LEU A 90 13.50 12.18 5.98
CA LEU A 90 13.88 11.32 4.86
C LEU A 90 14.05 9.84 5.25
N ALA A 91 14.59 9.59 6.44
CA ALA A 91 14.75 8.23 6.98
C ALA A 91 13.41 7.48 7.15
N ARG A 92 12.33 8.20 7.52
CA ARG A 92 10.99 7.61 7.68
C ARG A 92 10.35 7.31 6.32
N LEU A 93 10.45 8.24 5.37
CA LEU A 93 10.01 8.01 4.00
C LEU A 93 10.77 6.84 3.35
N ARG A 94 12.09 6.74 3.56
CA ARG A 94 12.88 5.59 3.10
C ARG A 94 12.35 4.28 3.70
N ARG A 95 12.12 4.25 5.01
CA ARG A 95 11.56 3.06 5.69
C ARG A 95 10.18 2.67 5.15
N LEU A 96 9.33 3.65 4.84
CA LEU A 96 8.05 3.37 4.18
C LEU A 96 8.25 2.70 2.82
N VAL A 97 9.14 3.24 1.98
CA VAL A 97 9.47 2.61 0.68
C VAL A 97 9.97 1.18 0.86
N ASP A 98 10.88 0.95 1.81
CA ASP A 98 11.45 -0.39 2.05
C ASP A 98 10.38 -1.39 2.52
N GLU A 99 9.44 -0.99 3.39
CA GLU A 99 8.33 -1.85 3.82
C GLU A 99 7.34 -2.12 2.69
N LEU A 100 7.08 -1.14 1.81
CA LEU A 100 6.21 -1.34 0.63
C LEU A 100 6.81 -2.34 -0.36
N GLU A 101 8.12 -2.26 -0.63
CA GLU A 101 8.82 -3.21 -1.50
C GLU A 101 8.86 -4.63 -0.91
N ALA A 102 9.04 -4.74 0.41
CA ALA A 102 9.00 -6.04 1.09
C ALA A 102 7.59 -6.65 1.09
N HIS A 103 6.57 -5.80 1.24
CA HIS A 103 5.18 -6.19 1.25
C HIS A 103 4.71 -6.65 -0.14
N SER A 104 4.97 -5.89 -1.19
CA SER A 104 4.60 -6.29 -2.56
C SER A 104 5.27 -7.60 -2.97
N ALA A 105 6.56 -7.76 -2.69
CA ALA A 105 7.30 -8.99 -2.97
C ALA A 105 6.71 -10.21 -2.23
N SER A 106 6.14 -9.99 -1.05
CA SER A 106 5.49 -11.02 -0.26
C SER A 106 4.18 -11.49 -0.87
N GLU A 107 3.36 -10.54 -1.33
CA GLU A 107 2.06 -10.82 -1.94
C GLU A 107 2.19 -11.43 -3.33
N ASP A 108 3.10 -10.89 -4.15
CA ASP A 108 3.41 -11.41 -5.49
C ASP A 108 3.92 -12.84 -5.45
N ARG A 109 4.67 -13.21 -4.40
CA ARG A 109 5.21 -14.57 -4.26
C ARG A 109 4.17 -15.60 -3.80
N ALA A 110 3.16 -15.19 -3.05
CA ALA A 110 2.32 -16.12 -2.30
C ALA A 110 0.82 -15.84 -2.42
N MET A 111 0.35 -14.68 -1.96
CA MET A 111 -1.07 -14.39 -1.87
C MET A 111 -1.72 -14.24 -3.25
N TYR A 112 -1.10 -13.52 -4.18
CA TYR A 112 -1.66 -13.26 -5.50
C TYR A 112 -1.69 -14.47 -6.43
N PRO A 113 -0.65 -15.32 -6.52
CA PRO A 113 -0.74 -16.58 -7.25
C PRO A 113 -1.91 -17.44 -6.74
N TRP A 114 -2.06 -17.54 -5.42
CA TRP A 114 -3.19 -18.25 -4.84
C TRP A 114 -4.54 -17.59 -5.19
N ALA A 115 -4.61 -16.25 -5.14
CA ALA A 115 -5.83 -15.52 -5.42
C ALA A 115 -6.30 -15.68 -6.87
N ALA A 116 -5.37 -15.70 -7.83
CA ALA A 116 -5.65 -15.94 -9.24
C ALA A 116 -6.34 -17.29 -9.46
N ASP A 117 -5.90 -18.32 -8.74
CA ASP A 117 -6.43 -19.68 -8.85
C ASP A 117 -7.77 -19.89 -8.09
N HIS A 118 -8.01 -19.14 -7.01
CA HIS A 118 -9.09 -19.45 -6.04
C HIS A 118 -10.18 -18.39 -5.91
N VAL A 119 -9.92 -17.13 -6.26
CA VAL A 119 -10.86 -16.02 -6.10
C VAL A 119 -11.55 -15.70 -7.45
N GLY A 120 -10.93 -16.10 -8.56
CA GLY A 120 -11.46 -15.97 -9.92
C GLY A 120 -11.69 -14.52 -10.36
N LEU A 121 -12.12 -14.34 -11.62
CA LEU A 121 -12.31 -13.03 -12.26
C LEU A 121 -13.28 -12.09 -11.50
N VAL A 122 -14.19 -12.63 -10.70
CA VAL A 122 -15.14 -11.84 -9.90
C VAL A 122 -14.44 -11.18 -8.70
N GLY A 123 -13.53 -11.90 -8.03
CA GLY A 123 -12.74 -11.34 -6.94
C GLY A 123 -11.77 -10.26 -7.40
N GLU A 124 -11.08 -10.49 -8.52
CA GLU A 124 -10.22 -9.47 -9.12
C GLU A 124 -11.02 -8.21 -9.47
N ARG A 125 -12.20 -8.34 -10.08
CA ARG A 125 -13.07 -7.20 -10.40
C ARG A 125 -13.55 -6.46 -9.15
N LEU A 126 -13.85 -7.16 -8.05
CA LEU A 126 -14.23 -6.53 -6.79
C LEU A 126 -13.06 -5.76 -6.16
N LEU A 127 -11.85 -6.32 -6.22
CA LEU A 127 -10.65 -5.61 -5.77
C LEU A 127 -10.43 -4.34 -6.60
N PHE A 128 -10.46 -4.46 -7.93
CA PHE A 128 -10.28 -3.32 -8.83
C PHE A 128 -11.39 -2.29 -8.73
N ALA A 129 -12.64 -2.70 -8.50
CA ALA A 129 -13.76 -1.77 -8.32
C ALA A 129 -13.59 -0.93 -7.03
N ARG A 130 -13.05 -1.53 -5.97
CA ARG A 130 -12.80 -0.86 -4.69
C ARG A 130 -11.60 0.08 -4.79
N ILE A 131 -10.51 -0.36 -5.43
CA ILE A 131 -9.30 0.44 -5.69
C ILE A 131 -9.59 1.61 -6.65
N ARG A 132 -10.39 1.42 -7.71
CA ARG A 132 -10.72 2.51 -8.66
C ARG A 132 -11.60 3.61 -8.08
N HIS A 133 -12.40 3.32 -7.05
CA HIS A 133 -13.35 4.30 -6.51
C HIS A 133 -12.68 5.43 -5.71
N SER A 134 -11.38 5.29 -5.42
CA SER A 134 -10.59 6.27 -4.65
C SER A 134 -9.64 7.11 -5.49
N VAL A 135 -9.49 6.81 -6.79
CA VAL A 135 -8.62 7.56 -7.73
C VAL A 135 -9.39 8.71 -8.44
N GLY A 136 -10.68 8.90 -8.12
CA GLY A 136 -11.59 9.78 -8.87
C GLY A 136 -12.35 10.83 -8.05
N ARG A 137 -11.90 11.18 -6.83
CA ARG A 137 -12.46 12.30 -6.06
C ARG A 137 -11.40 13.32 -5.70
#